data_AF-A0A947IM99-F1
#
_entry.id   AF-A0A947IM99-F1
#
_cell.length_a   1.000
_cell.length_b   1.000
_cell.length_c   1.000
_cell.angle_alpha   90.00
_cell.angle_beta   90.00
_cell.angle_gamma   90.00
#
_symmetry.space_group_name_H-M   'P 1'
#
loop_
_entity.id
_entity.type
_entity.pdbx_description
1 polymer ?
#
loop_
_entity_poly.entity_id
_entity_poly.type
_entity_poly.pdbx_seq_one_letter_code
_entity_poly.pdbx_strand_id
1 'polypeptide(L)'
;MNNLNDHTLVSDFDGLKLALEPQTRRTGTSTRPWKLLVVDDEAVVHTVTLLALDDFQLGGRGLEFISAYSAAEARTILAEHDDIAVILLDVVMETDKAGLDLVHYIRRELKNKFVRIILRTGQPGQSPEQDIITQYDINDYKEKTELTRQKLFSTVYTSLRSYSDLIALEENRKGLMKVISSSAEIFSTRNISEFSEGVLQQLTALLYLNNDAVLIDASGIFAHPSAERLRILAGIGKFKAYRGEIDMACFDETDLDRVRYVLRTKKSDYGDNYWVSYYVTQSGLEQLLYVSARDVFSVPDISMIELFVKNVAIAHETIALLELAQE
;
A
#
# COMPACT_ATOMS: atom_id res chain seq x y z
N MET A 1 -43.32 -19.23 64.37
CA MET A 1 -44.51 -18.91 63.56
C MET A 1 -43.99 -18.13 62.36
N ASN A 2 -43.65 -18.75 61.23
CA ASN A 2 -44.50 -19.31 60.16
C ASN A 2 -45.50 -18.32 59.54
N ASN A 3 -45.18 -17.95 58.29
CA ASN A 3 -45.99 -17.63 57.09
C ASN A 3 -47.22 -16.70 57.21
N LEU A 4 -47.33 -15.70 56.32
CA LEU A 4 -47.92 -15.86 54.98
C LEU A 4 -47.85 -14.55 54.15
N ASN A 5 -47.49 -14.73 52.88
CA ASN A 5 -47.97 -14.12 51.62
C ASN A 5 -47.91 -12.59 51.40
N ASP A 6 -47.18 -12.09 50.40
CA ASP A 6 -47.30 -12.26 48.92
C ASP A 6 -48.21 -11.18 48.33
N HIS A 7 -47.58 -10.22 47.64
CA HIS A 7 -48.06 -9.60 46.40
C HIS A 7 -47.09 -8.49 45.97
N THR A 8 -46.26 -8.77 44.97
CA THR A 8 -45.81 -7.73 44.02
C THR A 8 -45.69 -8.35 42.64
N LEU A 9 -46.66 -7.99 41.79
CA LEU A 9 -46.56 -8.03 40.34
C LEU A 9 -45.35 -7.18 39.92
N VAL A 10 -44.60 -7.61 38.90
CA VAL A 10 -44.35 -6.84 37.66
C VAL A 10 -43.34 -7.61 36.77
N SER A 11 -43.89 -8.08 35.65
CA SER A 11 -43.35 -8.25 34.29
C SER A 11 -42.02 -8.97 34.04
N ASP A 12 -42.17 -10.07 33.31
CA ASP A 12 -41.22 -10.76 32.45
C ASP A 12 -40.37 -9.81 31.58
N PHE A 13 -39.05 -9.83 31.81
CA PHE A 13 -38.02 -9.61 30.80
C PHE A 13 -36.89 -10.60 31.08
N ASP A 14 -37.17 -11.87 30.84
CA ASP A 14 -36.18 -12.94 30.87
C ASP A 14 -35.62 -13.13 29.46
N GLY A 15 -34.28 -13.14 29.31
CA GLY A 15 -33.65 -13.61 28.07
C GLY A 15 -32.53 -12.77 27.45
N LEU A 16 -31.57 -12.25 28.22
CA LEU A 16 -30.21 -12.04 27.69
C LEU A 16 -29.17 -12.37 28.76
N LYS A 17 -28.84 -13.66 28.89
CA LYS A 17 -27.66 -14.10 29.62
C LYS A 17 -26.43 -13.67 28.83
N LEU A 18 -25.72 -12.65 29.30
CA LEU A 18 -24.37 -12.34 28.87
C LEU A 18 -23.50 -13.58 29.10
N ALA A 19 -23.01 -14.17 28.01
CA ALA A 19 -22.00 -15.22 28.06
C ALA A 19 -20.73 -14.62 28.68
N LEU A 20 -20.22 -15.27 29.72
CA LEU A 20 -18.91 -14.98 30.29
C LEU A 20 -17.86 -15.10 29.18
N GLU A 21 -17.15 -14.01 28.90
CA GLU A 21 -16.06 -13.99 27.93
C GLU A 21 -15.04 -15.07 28.29
N PRO A 22 -14.64 -15.96 27.36
CA PRO A 22 -13.59 -16.91 27.63
C PRO A 22 -12.28 -16.12 27.83
N GLN A 23 -11.75 -16.19 29.05
CA GLN A 23 -10.39 -15.80 29.40
C GLN A 23 -9.44 -16.49 28.41
N THR A 24 -9.02 -15.75 27.39
CA THR A 24 -8.11 -16.25 26.36
C THR A 24 -6.76 -16.43 27.03
N ARG A 25 -6.39 -17.68 27.31
CA ARG A 25 -5.00 -18.05 27.57
C ARG A 25 -4.16 -17.49 26.42
N ARG A 26 -3.27 -16.54 26.72
CA ARG A 26 -2.23 -16.07 25.81
C ARG A 26 -1.30 -17.24 25.49
N THR A 27 -1.64 -18.02 24.46
CA THR A 27 -0.69 -18.89 23.79
C THR A 27 0.30 -17.99 23.06
N GLY A 28 1.54 -17.92 23.54
CA GLY A 28 2.59 -17.15 22.89
C GLY A 28 2.80 -17.65 21.47
N THR A 29 2.31 -16.89 20.49
CA THR A 29 2.75 -17.02 19.11
C THR A 29 4.23 -16.64 19.10
N SER A 30 5.11 -17.59 18.78
CA SER A 30 6.52 -17.29 18.50
C SER A 30 6.56 -16.34 17.30
N THR A 31 6.66 -15.05 17.57
CA THR A 31 6.75 -14.03 16.53
C THR A 31 8.15 -14.10 15.92
N ARG A 32 8.24 -14.34 14.61
CA ARG A 32 9.53 -14.46 13.89
C ARG A 32 10.43 -13.27 14.23
N PRO A 33 11.76 -13.43 14.41
CA PRO A 33 12.65 -12.31 14.65
C PRO A 33 12.65 -11.32 13.47
N TRP A 34 13.14 -10.10 13.70
CA TRP A 34 13.40 -9.13 12.63
C TRP A 34 14.77 -9.39 12.03
N LYS A 35 14.86 -9.55 10.71
CA LYS A 35 16.15 -9.73 10.03
C LYS A 35 16.87 -8.40 9.89
N LEU A 36 18.08 -8.35 10.43
CA LEU A 36 19.00 -7.23 10.31
C LEU A 36 20.27 -7.71 9.59
N LEU A 37 20.50 -7.17 8.40
CA LEU A 37 21.69 -7.45 7.60
C LEU A 37 22.80 -6.47 7.97
N VAL A 38 23.97 -6.97 8.32
CA VAL A 38 25.19 -6.18 8.49
C VAL A 38 26.08 -6.44 7.28
N VAL A 39 26.47 -5.36 6.59
CA VAL A 39 27.36 -5.41 5.43
C VAL A 39 28.59 -4.56 5.72
N ASP A 40 29.70 -5.23 5.99
CA ASP A 40 30.97 -4.62 6.39
C ASP A 40 32.08 -5.64 6.13
N ASP A 41 33.24 -5.26 5.60
CA ASP A 41 34.35 -6.19 5.37
C ASP A 41 35.12 -6.52 6.68
N GLU A 42 34.92 -5.72 7.73
CA GLU A 42 35.55 -5.90 9.03
C GLU A 42 34.75 -6.83 9.97
N ALA A 43 35.22 -8.06 10.17
CA ALA A 43 34.56 -9.04 11.06
C ALA A 43 34.32 -8.56 12.51
N VAL A 44 35.17 -7.66 13.02
CA VAL A 44 34.99 -7.05 14.34
C VAL A 44 33.69 -6.25 14.41
N VAL A 45 33.34 -5.54 13.34
CA VAL A 45 32.13 -4.70 13.30
C VAL A 45 30.88 -5.55 13.45
N HIS A 46 30.82 -6.73 12.84
CA HIS A 46 29.71 -7.68 13.01
C HIS A 46 29.57 -8.13 14.46
N THR A 47 30.69 -8.50 15.08
CA THR A 47 30.73 -8.97 16.47
C THR A 47 30.29 -7.87 17.44
N VAL A 48 30.79 -6.64 17.26
CA VAL A 48 30.42 -5.48 18.09
C VAL A 48 28.95 -5.10 17.89
N THR A 49 28.46 -5.14 16.66
CA THR A 49 27.05 -4.84 16.34
C THR A 49 26.12 -5.84 17.03
N LEU A 50 26.45 -7.13 16.98
CA LEU A 50 25.70 -8.18 17.68
C LEU A 50 25.66 -7.92 19.19
N LEU A 51 26.82 -7.71 19.82
CA LEU A 51 26.90 -7.43 21.26
C LEU A 51 26.15 -6.15 21.68
N ALA A 52 26.19 -5.12 20.84
CA ALA A 52 25.49 -3.88 21.09
C ALA A 52 23.96 -4.05 21.09
N LEU A 53 23.44 -5.02 20.34
CA LEU A 53 22.01 -5.22 20.09
C LEU A 53 21.46 -6.55 20.64
N ASP A 54 22.24 -7.31 21.43
CA ASP A 54 21.89 -8.65 21.92
C ASP A 54 20.54 -8.72 22.67
N ASP A 55 20.24 -7.71 23.50
CA ASP A 55 18.98 -7.61 24.25
C ASP A 55 17.87 -6.86 23.50
N PHE A 56 18.03 -6.59 22.20
CA PHE A 56 17.08 -5.77 21.45
C PHE A 56 15.72 -6.47 21.33
N GLN A 57 14.65 -5.74 21.63
CA GLN A 57 13.28 -6.17 21.38
C GLN A 57 12.40 -5.03 20.88
N LEU A 58 11.59 -5.34 19.86
CA LEU A 58 10.51 -4.47 19.38
C LEU A 58 9.24 -5.29 19.18
N GLY A 59 8.17 -4.94 19.90
CA GLY A 59 6.89 -5.65 19.78
C GLY A 59 6.97 -7.13 20.18
N GLY A 60 7.85 -7.48 21.12
CA GLY A 60 8.10 -8.87 21.55
C GLY A 60 8.96 -9.70 20.59
N ARG A 61 9.48 -9.09 19.52
CA ARG A 61 10.36 -9.72 18.53
C ARG A 61 11.80 -9.29 18.74
N GLY A 62 12.72 -10.25 18.77
CA GLY A 62 14.17 -10.01 18.77
C GLY A 62 14.74 -9.81 17.36
N LEU A 63 16.06 -9.79 17.24
CA LEU A 63 16.78 -9.68 15.97
C LEU A 63 17.33 -11.04 15.51
N GLU A 64 17.30 -11.26 14.20
CA GLU A 64 18.07 -12.28 13.50
C GLU A 64 19.15 -11.55 12.70
N PHE A 65 20.41 -11.81 13.03
CA PHE A 65 21.54 -11.17 12.36
C PHE A 65 21.96 -11.97 11.15
N ILE A 66 22.07 -11.29 10.02
CA ILE A 66 22.64 -11.82 8.79
C ILE A 66 23.89 -10.98 8.50
N SER A 67 24.98 -11.63 8.12
CA SER A 67 26.25 -10.96 7.84
C SER A 67 26.60 -11.13 6.37
N ALA A 68 27.07 -10.06 5.74
CA ALA A 68 27.75 -10.07 4.46
C ALA A 68 29.07 -9.31 4.60
N TYR A 69 30.16 -9.88 4.08
CA TYR A 69 31.51 -9.29 4.16
C TYR A 69 31.92 -8.61 2.86
N SER A 70 31.01 -8.52 1.90
CA SER A 70 31.23 -7.93 0.58
C SER A 70 29.92 -7.45 0.00
N ALA A 71 29.98 -6.48 -0.92
CA ALA A 71 28.82 -6.05 -1.69
C ALA A 71 28.26 -7.21 -2.54
N ALA A 72 29.12 -8.10 -3.03
CA ALA A 72 28.72 -9.28 -3.81
C ALA A 72 27.92 -10.28 -2.98
N GLU A 73 28.39 -10.60 -1.76
CA GLU A 73 27.67 -11.48 -0.83
C GLU A 73 26.33 -10.87 -0.40
N ALA A 74 26.31 -9.56 -0.13
CA ALA A 74 25.08 -8.86 0.23
C ALA A 74 24.04 -8.95 -0.89
N ARG A 75 24.44 -8.82 -2.16
CA ARG A 75 23.53 -9.00 -3.31
C ARG A 75 22.91 -10.39 -3.35
N THR A 76 23.70 -11.44 -3.12
CA THR A 76 23.20 -12.83 -3.07
C THR A 76 22.17 -13.00 -1.96
N ILE A 77 22.50 -12.54 -0.75
CA ILE A 77 21.59 -12.59 0.41
C ILE A 77 20.29 -11.83 0.13
N LEU A 78 20.37 -10.62 -0.43
CA LEU A 78 19.21 -9.78 -0.74
C LEU A 78 18.33 -10.35 -1.87
N ALA A 79 18.89 -11.19 -2.74
CA ALA A 79 18.11 -11.92 -3.75
C ALA A 79 17.37 -13.12 -3.16
N GLU A 80 17.90 -13.72 -2.09
CA GLU A 80 17.30 -14.87 -1.38
C GLU A 80 16.30 -14.47 -0.28
N HIS A 81 16.41 -13.24 0.24
CA HIS A 81 15.60 -12.73 1.34
C HIS A 81 14.89 -11.42 0.98
N ASP A 82 13.57 -11.48 0.85
CA ASP A 82 12.69 -10.32 0.63
C ASP A 82 12.20 -9.65 1.94
N ASP A 83 12.45 -10.30 3.08
CA ASP A 83 11.96 -9.92 4.41
C ASP A 83 13.02 -9.29 5.33
N ILE A 84 14.17 -8.89 4.77
CA ILE A 84 15.18 -8.10 5.51
C ILE A 84 14.58 -6.73 5.84
N ALA A 85 14.55 -6.40 7.13
CA ALA A 85 13.90 -5.19 7.62
C ALA A 85 14.85 -3.99 7.64
N VAL A 86 16.10 -4.22 8.08
CA VAL A 86 17.13 -3.19 8.23
C VAL A 86 18.46 -3.71 7.67
N ILE A 87 19.20 -2.82 7.00
CA ILE A 87 20.57 -3.04 6.56
C ILE A 87 21.46 -1.99 7.24
N LEU A 88 22.49 -2.43 7.95
CA LEU A 88 23.61 -1.62 8.40
C LEU A 88 24.74 -1.81 7.37
N LEU A 89 25.06 -0.76 6.62
CA LEU A 89 25.89 -0.87 5.43
C LEU A 89 27.11 0.06 5.51
N ASP A 90 28.32 -0.48 5.37
CA ASP A 90 29.50 0.34 5.16
C ASP A 90 29.52 0.94 3.74
N VAL A 91 29.94 2.20 3.65
CA VAL A 91 30.10 2.92 2.38
C VAL A 91 31.33 2.43 1.62
N VAL A 92 32.45 2.28 2.34
CA VAL A 92 33.77 1.97 1.77
C VAL A 92 34.15 0.57 2.19
N MET A 93 34.21 -0.34 1.21
CA MET A 93 34.62 -1.73 1.43
C MET A 93 35.66 -2.10 0.35
N GLU A 94 35.29 -2.94 -0.62
CA GLU A 94 36.18 -3.34 -1.72
C GLU A 94 36.53 -2.17 -2.65
N THR A 95 35.65 -1.16 -2.70
CA THR A 95 35.87 0.12 -3.38
C THR A 95 35.27 1.25 -2.55
N ASP A 96 35.70 2.49 -2.83
CA ASP A 96 35.21 3.72 -2.17
C ASP A 96 33.69 3.97 -2.35
N LYS A 97 33.03 3.25 -3.26
CA LYS A 97 31.61 3.39 -3.56
C LYS A 97 30.82 2.09 -3.46
N ALA A 98 31.43 1.01 -2.98
CA ALA A 98 30.81 -0.32 -2.95
C ALA A 98 29.44 -0.31 -2.24
N GLY A 99 29.35 0.38 -1.09
CA GLY A 99 28.09 0.53 -0.37
C GLY A 99 27.04 1.33 -1.14
N LEU A 100 27.43 2.45 -1.75
CA LEU A 100 26.51 3.28 -2.54
C LEU A 100 25.98 2.54 -3.79
N ASP A 101 26.85 1.78 -4.46
CA ASP A 101 26.46 0.95 -5.60
C ASP A 101 25.51 -0.18 -5.19
N LEU A 102 25.68 -0.74 -3.98
CA LEU A 102 24.74 -1.70 -3.41
C LEU A 102 23.38 -1.05 -3.10
N VAL A 103 23.35 0.18 -2.57
CA VAL A 103 22.09 0.90 -2.37
C VAL A 103 21.36 1.09 -3.71
N HIS A 104 22.10 1.47 -4.76
CA HIS A 104 21.52 1.66 -6.09
C HIS A 104 20.88 0.36 -6.59
N TYR A 105 21.57 -0.77 -6.42
CA TYR A 105 21.03 -2.10 -6.73
C TYR A 105 19.72 -2.39 -5.99
N ILE A 106 19.69 -2.17 -4.66
CA ILE A 106 18.50 -2.44 -3.83
C ILE A 106 17.30 -1.61 -4.31
N ARG A 107 17.51 -0.31 -4.58
CA ARG A 107 16.42 0.61 -4.92
C ARG A 107 15.98 0.52 -6.39
N ARG A 108 16.90 0.25 -7.32
CA ARG A 108 16.61 0.28 -8.77
C ARG A 108 16.37 -1.09 -9.37
N GLU A 109 17.18 -2.08 -9.00
CA GLU A 109 17.10 -3.43 -9.57
C GLU A 109 16.13 -4.30 -8.77
N LEU A 110 16.30 -4.42 -7.45
CA LEU A 110 15.37 -5.15 -6.59
C LEU A 110 14.06 -4.41 -6.35
N LYS A 111 14.05 -3.07 -6.58
CA LYS A 111 12.92 -2.18 -6.29
C LYS A 111 12.39 -2.31 -4.86
N ASN A 112 13.25 -2.72 -3.92
CA ASN A 112 12.88 -2.86 -2.52
C ASN A 112 12.94 -1.49 -1.85
N LYS A 113 11.81 -0.79 -1.85
CA LYS A 113 11.65 0.50 -1.18
C LYS A 113 11.35 0.36 0.32
N PHE A 114 11.08 -0.87 0.78
CA PHE A 114 10.63 -1.13 2.15
C PHE A 114 11.79 -1.33 3.12
N VAL A 115 12.87 -2.00 2.70
CA VAL A 115 14.03 -2.21 3.58
C VAL A 115 14.65 -0.88 3.99
N ARG A 116 14.93 -0.73 5.29
CA ARG A 116 15.58 0.48 5.82
C ARG A 116 17.08 0.35 5.71
N ILE A 117 17.74 1.33 5.09
CA ILE A 117 19.19 1.31 4.90
C ILE A 117 19.80 2.40 5.78
N ILE A 118 20.71 1.99 6.67
CA ILE A 118 21.52 2.87 7.51
C ILE A 118 22.95 2.76 7.01
N LEU A 119 23.46 3.85 6.42
CA LEU A 119 24.86 3.91 6.02
C LEU A 119 25.76 4.20 7.23
N ARG A 120 26.89 3.50 7.28
CA ARG A 120 27.97 3.73 8.22
C ARG A 120 29.25 4.04 7.44
N THR A 121 30.07 4.96 7.91
CA THR A 121 31.42 5.12 7.36
C THR A 121 32.40 5.52 8.45
N GLY A 122 33.65 5.04 8.36
CA GLY A 122 34.75 5.51 9.20
C GLY A 122 35.37 6.82 8.72
N GLN A 123 35.13 7.21 7.46
CA GLN A 123 35.63 8.45 6.87
C GLN A 123 34.53 9.10 6.02
N PRO A 124 33.99 10.26 6.42
CA PRO A 124 33.07 10.99 5.56
C PRO A 124 33.82 11.41 4.29
N GLY A 125 33.27 11.05 3.12
CA GLY A 125 33.78 11.50 1.83
C GLY A 125 33.58 13.01 1.62
N GLN A 126 33.90 13.52 0.43
CA GLN A 126 33.72 14.94 0.10
C GLN A 126 32.26 15.40 -0.04
N SER A 127 31.30 14.48 -0.02
CA SER A 127 29.89 14.78 -0.24
C SER A 127 29.13 14.95 1.07
N PRO A 128 28.37 16.05 1.26
CA PRO A 128 27.53 16.26 2.43
C PRO A 128 26.55 15.11 2.67
N GLU A 129 26.34 14.75 3.93
CA GLU A 129 25.37 13.71 4.36
C GLU A 129 23.98 13.89 3.71
N GLN A 130 23.49 15.12 3.65
CA GLN A 130 22.18 15.46 3.09
C GLN A 130 22.04 15.06 1.61
N ASP A 131 23.12 15.19 0.83
CA ASP A 131 23.11 14.85 -0.58
C ASP A 131 23.07 13.33 -0.78
N ILE A 132 23.77 12.57 0.08
CA ILE A 132 23.76 11.11 0.05
C ILE A 132 22.37 10.60 0.41
N ILE A 133 21.75 11.15 1.46
CA ILE A 133 20.41 10.74 1.91
C ILE A 133 19.37 10.89 0.79
N THR A 134 19.35 12.06 0.15
CA THR A 134 18.34 12.37 -0.87
C THR A 134 18.58 11.67 -2.20
N GLN A 135 19.84 11.53 -2.64
CA GLN A 135 20.16 10.91 -3.94
C GLN A 135 20.00 9.39 -3.93
N TYR A 136 20.31 8.75 -2.80
CA TYR A 136 20.36 7.29 -2.69
C TYR A 136 19.14 6.67 -1.98
N ASP A 137 18.18 7.48 -1.51
CA ASP A 137 16.95 7.01 -0.84
C ASP A 137 17.25 6.04 0.33
N ILE A 138 18.17 6.50 1.20
CA ILE A 138 18.55 5.83 2.44
C ILE A 138 17.82 6.45 3.64
N ASN A 139 17.81 5.75 4.77
CA ASN A 139 16.99 6.12 5.93
C ASN A 139 17.78 6.78 7.05
N ASP A 140 19.08 6.51 7.14
CA ASP A 140 19.98 7.20 8.07
C ASP A 140 21.42 7.11 7.57
N TYR A 141 22.25 8.03 8.03
CA TYR A 141 23.70 8.05 7.82
C TYR A 141 24.40 8.33 9.14
N LYS A 142 25.44 7.56 9.46
CA LYS A 142 26.16 7.66 10.73
C LYS A 142 27.65 7.43 10.56
N GLU A 143 28.46 8.18 11.30
CA GLU A 143 29.89 7.89 11.40
C GLU A 143 30.14 6.69 12.33
N LYS A 144 31.02 5.76 11.94
CA LYS A 144 31.40 4.58 12.75
C LYS A 144 31.93 5.00 14.13
N THR A 145 32.67 6.11 14.19
CA THR A 145 33.27 6.68 15.42
C THR A 145 32.25 7.24 16.41
N GLU A 146 31.08 7.68 15.93
CA GLU A 146 30.07 8.31 16.78
C GLU A 146 28.99 7.35 17.28
N LEU A 147 29.03 6.08 16.83
CA LEU A 147 27.98 5.10 17.04
C LEU A 147 28.13 4.35 18.38
N THR A 148 27.70 4.99 19.46
CA THR A 148 27.60 4.32 20.76
C THR A 148 26.52 3.25 20.74
N ARG A 149 26.58 2.27 21.66
CA ARG A 149 25.52 1.24 21.84
C ARG A 149 24.12 1.86 21.91
N GLN A 150 23.98 2.95 22.66
CA GLN A 150 22.69 3.62 22.83
C GLN A 150 22.19 4.26 21.55
N LYS A 151 23.07 4.92 20.78
CA LYS A 151 22.71 5.50 19.49
C LYS A 151 22.34 4.43 18.46
N LEU A 152 23.14 3.35 18.37
CA LEU A 152 22.84 2.22 17.50
C LEU A 152 21.49 1.59 17.85
N PHE A 153 21.21 1.38 19.15
CA PHE A 153 19.91 0.88 19.61
C PHE A 153 18.77 1.79 19.15
N SER A 154 18.85 3.10 19.39
CA SER A 154 17.79 4.02 18.99
C SER A 154 17.57 4.05 17.47
N THR A 155 18.67 4.07 16.69
CA THR A 155 18.60 4.10 15.23
C THR A 155 17.98 2.82 14.65
N VAL A 156 18.37 1.65 15.17
CA VAL A 156 17.76 0.37 14.75
C VAL A 156 16.31 0.30 15.20
N TYR A 157 15.98 0.78 16.40
CA TYR A 157 14.62 0.83 16.91
C TYR A 157 13.68 1.65 16.03
N THR A 158 14.07 2.89 15.71
CA THR A 158 13.27 3.78 14.86
C THR A 158 13.15 3.24 13.45
N SER A 159 14.22 2.66 12.90
CA SER A 159 14.21 2.05 11.56
C SER A 159 13.28 0.83 11.50
N LEU A 160 13.37 -0.09 12.46
CA LEU A 160 12.47 -1.24 12.53
C LEU A 160 11.02 -0.84 12.75
N ARG A 161 10.77 0.18 13.59
CA ARG A 161 9.42 0.72 13.77
C ARG A 161 8.86 1.24 12.46
N SER A 162 9.64 2.06 11.75
CA SER A 162 9.28 2.59 10.42
C SER A 162 9.03 1.46 9.40
N TYR A 163 9.90 0.45 9.34
CA TYR A 163 9.68 -0.74 8.50
C TYR A 163 8.36 -1.43 8.83
N SER A 164 8.11 -1.70 10.11
CA SER A 164 6.90 -2.39 10.56
C SER A 164 5.64 -1.62 10.20
N ASP A 165 5.64 -0.30 10.38
CA ASP A 165 4.50 0.55 10.06
C ASP A 165 4.23 0.57 8.54
N LEU A 166 5.29 0.61 7.72
CA LEU A 166 5.18 0.55 6.25
C LEU A 166 4.65 -0.81 5.74
N ILE A 167 5.15 -1.92 6.29
CA ILE A 167 4.64 -3.25 5.92
C ILE A 167 3.18 -3.41 6.34
N ALA A 168 2.79 -2.93 7.52
CA ALA A 168 1.40 -2.97 7.96
C ALA A 168 0.49 -2.16 7.02
N LEU A 169 0.96 -1.00 6.55
CA LEU A 169 0.24 -0.17 5.58
C LEU A 169 0.10 -0.91 4.23
N GLU A 170 1.17 -1.53 3.72
CA GLU A 170 1.14 -2.29 2.47
C GLU A 170 0.22 -3.52 2.57
N GLU A 171 0.23 -4.24 3.69
CA GLU A 171 -0.68 -5.37 3.91
C GLU A 171 -2.15 -4.92 4.03
N ASN A 172 -2.41 -3.78 4.69
CA ASN A 172 -3.75 -3.17 4.70
C ASN A 172 -4.20 -2.80 3.28
N ARG A 173 -3.29 -2.24 2.47
CA ARG A 173 -3.55 -1.90 1.06
C ARG A 173 -3.93 -3.15 0.26
N LYS A 174 -3.15 -4.23 0.37
CA LYS A 174 -3.45 -5.54 -0.27
C LYS A 174 -4.75 -6.14 0.24
N GLY A 175 -5.01 -6.06 1.54
CA GLY A 175 -6.25 -6.52 2.16
C GLY A 175 -7.47 -5.82 1.59
N LEU A 176 -7.42 -4.49 1.48
CA LEU A 176 -8.51 -3.70 0.89
C LEU A 176 -8.69 -4.02 -0.60
N MET A 177 -7.60 -4.22 -1.36
CA MET A 177 -7.68 -4.71 -2.75
C MET A 177 -8.41 -6.06 -2.85
N LYS A 178 -8.13 -6.99 -1.94
CA LYS A 178 -8.79 -8.30 -1.90
C LYS A 178 -10.28 -8.19 -1.55
N VAL A 179 -10.64 -7.30 -0.63
CA VAL A 179 -12.05 -7.02 -0.30
C VAL A 179 -12.77 -6.47 -1.53
N ILE A 180 -12.17 -5.50 -2.22
CA ILE A 180 -12.72 -4.93 -3.45
C ILE A 180 -12.94 -6.01 -4.51
N SER A 181 -11.93 -6.85 -4.77
CA SER A 181 -12.03 -7.91 -5.78
C SER A 181 -13.03 -9.00 -5.42
N SER A 182 -13.21 -9.30 -4.13
CA SER A 182 -14.15 -10.33 -3.67
C SER A 182 -15.58 -9.82 -3.51
N SER A 183 -15.77 -8.50 -3.40
CA SER A 183 -17.09 -7.88 -3.18
C SER A 183 -17.86 -7.61 -4.47
N ALA A 184 -17.20 -7.68 -5.63
CA ALA A 184 -17.82 -7.42 -6.94
C ALA A 184 -19.03 -8.32 -7.25
N GLU A 185 -19.03 -9.56 -6.76
CA GLU A 185 -20.12 -10.52 -6.96
C GLU A 185 -21.31 -10.31 -6.01
N ILE A 186 -21.10 -9.71 -4.83
CA ILE A 186 -22.16 -9.55 -3.82
C ILE A 186 -22.96 -8.26 -4.05
N PHE A 187 -22.28 -7.16 -4.38
CA PHE A 187 -22.90 -5.86 -4.56
C PHE A 187 -23.58 -5.66 -5.92
N SER A 188 -23.34 -6.55 -6.89
CA SER A 188 -24.03 -6.58 -8.18
C SER A 188 -25.52 -6.95 -8.08
N THR A 189 -26.11 -7.03 -6.88
CA THR A 189 -27.50 -7.47 -6.70
C THR A 189 -28.50 -6.36 -6.36
N ARG A 190 -28.07 -5.12 -6.06
CA ARG A 190 -29.01 -4.08 -5.57
C ARG A 190 -28.91 -2.68 -6.17
N ASN A 191 -27.74 -2.18 -6.58
CA ASN A 191 -27.60 -0.89 -7.30
C ASN A 191 -26.18 -0.70 -7.87
N ILE A 192 -26.00 -0.76 -9.20
CA ILE A 192 -24.68 -0.59 -9.83
C ILE A 192 -24.04 0.76 -9.51
N SER A 193 -24.83 1.83 -9.37
CA SER A 193 -24.32 3.17 -9.14
C SER A 193 -23.72 3.33 -7.75
N GLU A 194 -24.40 2.81 -6.71
CA GLU A 194 -23.88 2.85 -5.34
C GLU A 194 -22.64 1.96 -5.18
N PHE A 195 -22.64 0.78 -5.81
CA PHE A 195 -21.46 -0.07 -5.86
C PHE A 195 -20.29 0.64 -6.55
N SER A 196 -20.51 1.14 -7.76
CA SER A 196 -19.46 1.81 -8.55
C SER A 196 -18.91 3.04 -7.83
N GLU A 197 -19.76 3.83 -7.16
CA GLU A 197 -19.33 4.98 -6.37
C GLU A 197 -18.50 4.55 -5.15
N GLY A 198 -18.92 3.52 -4.41
CA GLY A 198 -18.19 3.00 -3.25
C GLY A 198 -16.82 2.43 -3.62
N VAL A 199 -16.74 1.65 -4.70
CA VAL A 199 -15.45 1.12 -5.17
C VAL A 199 -14.58 2.25 -5.72
N LEU A 200 -15.15 3.28 -6.38
CA LEU A 200 -14.39 4.40 -6.92
C LEU A 200 -13.82 5.29 -5.80
N GLN A 201 -14.57 5.47 -4.70
CA GLN A 201 -14.08 6.10 -3.48
C GLN A 201 -12.94 5.30 -2.83
N GLN A 202 -13.04 3.98 -2.78
CA GLN A 202 -11.97 3.14 -2.24
C GLN A 202 -10.73 3.11 -3.14
N LEU A 203 -10.91 3.02 -4.46
CA LEU A 203 -9.83 3.13 -5.44
C LEU A 203 -9.09 4.44 -5.21
N THR A 204 -9.81 5.56 -5.23
CA THR A 204 -9.18 6.86 -5.00
C THR A 204 -8.45 6.86 -3.67
N ALA A 205 -9.07 6.46 -2.55
CA ALA A 205 -8.44 6.35 -1.23
C ALA A 205 -7.14 5.51 -1.22
N LEU A 206 -7.06 4.47 -2.04
CA LEU A 206 -5.87 3.62 -2.13
C LEU A 206 -4.77 4.22 -3.00
N LEU A 207 -5.13 5.04 -3.99
CA LEU A 207 -4.16 5.88 -4.70
C LEU A 207 -3.52 6.94 -3.77
N TYR A 208 -4.10 7.24 -2.59
CA TYR A 208 -3.50 8.13 -1.57
C TYR A 208 -2.36 7.48 -0.76
N LEU A 209 -2.14 6.16 -0.86
CA LEU A 209 -1.24 5.46 0.08
C LEU A 209 0.20 5.31 -0.40
N ASN A 210 0.53 5.73 -1.62
CA ASN A 210 1.89 5.68 -2.12
C ASN A 210 2.53 7.08 -2.14
N ASN A 211 3.30 7.33 -1.07
CA ASN A 211 4.25 8.42 -0.81
C ASN A 211 3.69 9.64 -0.07
N ASP A 212 4.60 10.37 0.57
CA ASP A 212 4.45 11.52 1.47
C ASP A 212 3.72 12.75 0.87
N ALA A 213 2.70 12.55 0.05
CA ALA A 213 1.95 13.54 -0.70
C ALA A 213 0.48 13.55 -0.29
N VAL A 214 -0.03 14.76 -0.07
CA VAL A 214 -1.47 15.02 0.07
C VAL A 214 -2.03 15.06 -1.34
N LEU A 215 -2.87 14.08 -1.72
CA LEU A 215 -3.67 14.19 -2.94
C LEU A 215 -4.78 15.22 -2.68
N ILE A 216 -4.50 16.47 -3.04
CA ILE A 216 -5.47 17.55 -2.96
C ILE A 216 -6.26 17.49 -4.27
N ASP A 217 -7.44 16.85 -4.27
CA ASP A 217 -8.46 16.95 -5.35
C ASP A 217 -8.36 15.91 -6.50
N ALA A 218 -8.59 14.63 -6.18
CA ALA A 218 -8.85 13.62 -7.20
C ALA A 218 -10.34 13.50 -7.53
N SER A 219 -10.63 13.38 -8.82
CA SER A 219 -11.99 13.20 -9.33
C SER A 219 -12.01 12.11 -10.38
N GLY A 220 -13.07 11.29 -10.38
CA GLY A 220 -13.25 10.28 -11.41
C GLY A 220 -14.71 10.01 -11.79
N ILE A 221 -14.89 9.47 -12.99
CA ILE A 221 -16.17 8.99 -13.53
C ILE A 221 -16.03 7.59 -14.10
N PHE A 222 -17.02 6.74 -13.83
CA PHE A 222 -17.21 5.48 -14.53
C PHE A 222 -18.42 5.61 -15.46
N ALA A 223 -18.23 5.37 -16.75
CA ALA A 223 -19.21 5.70 -17.78
C ALA A 223 -19.31 4.64 -18.88
N HIS A 224 -20.50 4.54 -19.46
CA HIS A 224 -20.74 3.82 -20.71
C HIS A 224 -20.92 4.84 -21.85
N PRO A 225 -20.17 4.73 -22.96
CA PRO A 225 -20.28 5.67 -24.07
C PRO A 225 -21.55 5.44 -24.91
N SER A 226 -22.21 6.54 -25.24
CA SER A 226 -23.24 6.65 -26.29
C SER A 226 -22.86 7.85 -27.17
N ALA A 227 -23.25 7.86 -28.44
CA ALA A 227 -22.72 8.74 -29.51
C ALA A 227 -22.16 10.11 -29.02
N GLU A 228 -22.99 10.95 -28.39
CA GLU A 228 -22.60 12.26 -27.83
C GLU A 228 -22.89 12.38 -26.32
N ARG A 229 -23.22 11.26 -25.67
CA ARG A 229 -23.59 11.22 -24.25
C ARG A 229 -22.81 10.16 -23.51
N LEU A 230 -22.42 10.48 -22.29
CA LEU A 230 -21.87 9.50 -21.37
C LEU A 230 -22.99 9.09 -20.40
N ARG A 231 -23.30 7.79 -20.34
CA ARG A 231 -24.11 7.27 -19.24
C ARG A 231 -23.18 7.09 -18.04
N ILE A 232 -23.20 8.05 -17.13
CA ILE A 232 -22.40 8.07 -15.91
C ILE A 232 -23.03 7.12 -14.89
N LEU A 233 -22.31 6.06 -14.56
CA LEU A 233 -22.69 5.06 -13.57
C LEU A 233 -22.31 5.50 -12.16
N ALA A 234 -21.14 6.13 -12.01
CA ALA A 234 -20.70 6.75 -10.77
C ALA A 234 -19.74 7.92 -11.03
N GLY A 235 -19.74 8.88 -10.10
CA GLY A 235 -18.83 10.02 -10.11
C GLY A 235 -18.42 10.41 -8.69
N ILE A 236 -17.17 10.85 -8.52
CA ILE A 236 -16.63 11.37 -7.25
C ILE A 236 -15.91 12.70 -7.48
N GLY A 237 -15.62 13.43 -6.39
CA GLY A 237 -14.96 14.74 -6.47
C GLY A 237 -15.78 15.72 -7.31
N LYS A 238 -15.14 16.39 -8.28
CA LYS A 238 -15.78 17.33 -9.21
C LYS A 238 -16.88 16.70 -10.07
N PHE A 239 -16.89 15.38 -10.21
CA PHE A 239 -17.88 14.66 -11.00
C PHE A 239 -19.06 14.08 -10.21
N LYS A 240 -19.09 14.27 -8.89
CA LYS A 240 -20.12 13.69 -8.01
C LYS A 240 -21.55 14.08 -8.40
N ALA A 241 -21.73 15.25 -9.03
CA ALA A 241 -23.02 15.74 -9.48
C ALA A 241 -23.54 15.04 -10.76
N TYR A 242 -22.69 14.33 -11.51
CA TYR A 242 -23.07 13.68 -12.75
C TYR A 242 -23.60 12.26 -12.50
N ARG A 243 -24.83 11.99 -12.96
CA ARG A 243 -25.46 10.66 -12.90
C ARG A 243 -26.40 10.46 -14.08
N GLY A 244 -26.43 9.24 -14.62
CA GLY A 244 -27.28 8.91 -15.78
C GLY A 244 -26.70 9.46 -17.08
N GLU A 245 -27.55 9.73 -18.06
CA GLU A 245 -27.11 10.28 -19.35
C GLU A 245 -26.73 11.76 -19.23
N ILE A 246 -25.45 12.06 -19.45
CA ILE A 246 -24.90 13.41 -19.43
C ILE A 246 -24.33 13.74 -20.80
N ASP A 247 -24.63 14.94 -21.27
CA ASP A 247 -24.04 15.47 -22.50
C ASP A 247 -22.53 15.68 -22.32
N MET A 248 -21.74 15.24 -23.29
CA MET A 248 -20.30 15.45 -23.26
C MET A 248 -19.94 16.95 -23.14
N ALA A 249 -20.76 17.87 -23.65
CA ALA A 249 -20.52 19.31 -23.52
C ALA A 249 -20.50 19.83 -22.07
N CYS A 250 -20.95 19.04 -21.08
CA CYS A 250 -20.91 19.41 -19.66
C CYS A 250 -19.53 19.23 -19.00
N PHE A 251 -18.57 18.58 -19.66
CA PHE A 251 -17.25 18.31 -19.10
C PHE A 251 -16.21 19.32 -19.60
N ASP A 252 -15.12 19.48 -18.84
CA ASP A 252 -13.99 20.33 -19.25
C ASP A 252 -13.39 19.82 -20.57
N GLU A 253 -13.09 20.70 -21.55
CA GLU A 253 -12.59 20.26 -22.88
C GLU A 253 -11.30 19.44 -22.78
N THR A 254 -10.42 19.72 -21.82
CA THR A 254 -9.20 18.93 -21.60
C THR A 254 -9.52 17.49 -21.18
N ASP A 255 -10.53 17.30 -20.32
CA ASP A 255 -10.96 15.96 -19.90
C ASP A 255 -11.65 15.24 -21.08
N LEU A 256 -12.47 15.96 -21.85
CA LEU A 256 -13.15 15.43 -23.02
C LEU A 256 -12.19 14.99 -24.12
N ASP A 257 -11.15 15.74 -24.41
CA ASP A 257 -10.18 15.38 -25.44
C ASP A 257 -9.48 14.05 -25.10
N ARG A 258 -9.18 13.85 -23.81
CA ARG A 258 -8.63 12.58 -23.30
C ARG A 258 -9.63 11.42 -23.46
N VAL A 259 -10.88 11.64 -23.06
CA VAL A 259 -11.95 10.63 -23.23
C VAL A 259 -12.21 10.30 -24.70
N ARG A 260 -12.34 11.32 -25.57
CA ARG A 260 -12.54 11.17 -27.02
C ARG A 260 -11.37 10.44 -27.68
N TYR A 261 -10.14 10.75 -27.27
CA TYR A 261 -8.96 10.05 -27.76
C TYR A 261 -9.07 8.55 -27.50
N VAL A 262 -9.37 8.17 -26.26
CA VAL A 262 -9.50 6.76 -25.85
C VAL A 262 -10.69 6.06 -26.52
N LEU A 263 -11.84 6.73 -26.65
CA LEU A 263 -13.01 6.19 -27.36
C LEU A 263 -12.70 5.93 -28.85
N ARG A 264 -11.90 6.80 -29.48
CA ARG A 264 -11.49 6.64 -30.89
C ARG A 264 -10.45 5.54 -31.06
N THR A 265 -9.46 5.44 -30.18
CA THR A 265 -8.36 4.46 -30.29
C THR A 265 -8.72 3.10 -29.71
N LYS A 266 -9.75 3.04 -28.85
CA LYS A 266 -10.12 1.87 -28.05
C LYS A 266 -8.96 1.33 -27.21
N LYS A 267 -8.08 2.23 -26.76
CA LYS A 267 -6.90 1.92 -25.94
C LYS A 267 -6.87 2.86 -24.75
N SER A 268 -6.66 2.31 -23.56
CA SER A 268 -6.41 3.09 -22.37
C SER A 268 -5.23 4.04 -22.59
N ASP A 269 -5.34 5.24 -22.05
CA ASP A 269 -4.33 6.30 -22.12
C ASP A 269 -4.05 6.84 -20.72
N TYR A 270 -2.81 7.26 -20.51
CA TYR A 270 -2.35 7.75 -19.23
C TYR A 270 -1.28 8.81 -19.40
N GLY A 271 -1.40 9.85 -18.59
CA GLY A 271 -0.37 10.88 -18.46
C GLY A 271 0.00 11.07 -17.00
N ASP A 272 0.80 12.11 -16.75
CA ASP A 272 1.32 12.36 -15.41
C ASP A 272 0.19 12.52 -14.39
N ASN A 273 -0.89 13.24 -14.72
CA ASN A 273 -1.95 13.61 -13.77
C ASN A 273 -3.35 13.13 -14.17
N TYR A 274 -3.45 12.20 -15.12
CA TYR A 274 -4.72 11.63 -15.55
C TYR A 274 -4.58 10.18 -15.97
N TRP A 275 -5.69 9.46 -15.83
CA TRP A 275 -5.85 8.11 -16.30
C TRP A 275 -7.19 7.96 -17.01
N VAL A 276 -7.18 7.43 -18.23
CA VAL A 276 -8.38 7.06 -18.97
C VAL A 276 -8.29 5.59 -19.33
N SER A 277 -9.04 4.75 -18.62
CA SER A 277 -9.12 3.33 -18.94
C SER A 277 -10.27 3.05 -19.89
N TYR A 278 -10.02 2.20 -20.88
CA TYR A 278 -11.05 1.63 -21.74
C TYR A 278 -11.03 0.11 -21.59
N TYR A 279 -12.19 -0.44 -21.27
CA TYR A 279 -12.36 -1.87 -21.06
C TYR A 279 -13.62 -2.35 -21.79
N VAL A 280 -13.52 -3.55 -22.35
CA VAL A 280 -14.64 -4.24 -22.98
C VAL A 280 -14.81 -5.56 -22.25
N THR A 281 -16.00 -5.79 -21.72
CA THR A 281 -16.38 -7.07 -21.08
C THR A 281 -16.45 -8.22 -22.09
N GLN A 282 -16.61 -9.45 -21.61
CA GLN A 282 -16.74 -10.62 -22.49
C GLN A 282 -18.02 -10.58 -23.34
N SER A 283 -19.11 -10.00 -22.83
CA SER A 283 -20.34 -9.74 -23.59
C SER A 283 -20.24 -8.59 -24.61
N GLY A 284 -19.12 -7.86 -24.65
CA GLY A 284 -18.92 -6.75 -25.58
C GLY A 284 -19.36 -5.38 -25.04
N LEU A 285 -19.72 -5.28 -23.76
CA LEU A 285 -20.07 -4.02 -23.13
C LEU A 285 -18.83 -3.15 -22.95
N GLU A 286 -18.81 -1.99 -23.62
CA GLU A 286 -17.73 -1.00 -23.56
C GLU A 286 -17.87 -0.09 -22.33
N GLN A 287 -16.78 0.15 -21.62
CA GLN A 287 -16.76 0.96 -20.41
C GLN A 287 -15.52 1.83 -20.34
N LEU A 288 -15.66 2.96 -19.67
CA LEU A 288 -14.60 3.93 -19.47
C LEU A 288 -14.52 4.36 -18.01
N LEU A 289 -13.30 4.39 -17.49
CA LEU A 289 -12.98 5.09 -16.25
C LEU A 289 -12.08 6.28 -16.57
N TYR A 290 -12.51 7.47 -16.19
CA TYR A 290 -11.64 8.65 -16.14
C TYR A 290 -11.28 8.95 -14.69
N VAL A 291 -9.99 9.16 -14.42
CA VAL A 291 -9.48 9.68 -13.15
C VAL A 291 -8.55 10.83 -13.44
N SER A 292 -8.69 11.93 -12.69
CA SER A 292 -7.80 13.09 -12.74
C SER A 292 -7.33 13.42 -11.33
N ALA A 293 -6.09 13.87 -11.22
CA ALA A 293 -5.45 14.28 -9.98
C ALA A 293 -4.65 15.57 -10.22
N ARG A 294 -4.26 16.26 -9.14
CA ARG A 294 -3.31 17.37 -9.23
C ARG A 294 -1.86 16.89 -9.31
N ASP A 295 -1.55 15.81 -8.61
CA ASP A 295 -0.21 15.21 -8.52
C ASP A 295 -0.01 14.07 -9.55
N VAL A 296 1.23 13.59 -9.63
CA VAL A 296 1.65 12.58 -10.61
C VAL A 296 1.27 11.15 -10.17
N PHE A 297 0.62 10.38 -11.04
CA PHE A 297 0.34 8.96 -10.81
C PHE A 297 1.60 8.09 -10.91
N SER A 298 1.71 7.12 -10.01
CA SER A 298 2.80 6.14 -9.97
C SER A 298 2.43 4.82 -10.68
N VAL A 299 3.42 4.00 -11.05
CA VAL A 299 3.18 2.70 -11.72
C VAL A 299 2.31 1.74 -10.90
N PRO A 300 2.45 1.62 -9.56
CA PRO A 300 1.52 0.82 -8.75
C PRO A 300 0.04 1.25 -8.83
N ASP A 301 -0.21 2.53 -9.10
CA ASP A 301 -1.58 3.08 -9.23
C ASP A 301 -2.28 2.51 -10.46
N ILE A 302 -1.51 2.25 -11.53
CA ILE A 302 -1.99 1.68 -12.78
C ILE A 302 -2.63 0.31 -12.58
N SER A 303 -1.89 -0.64 -11.98
CA SER A 303 -2.39 -2.00 -11.75
C SER A 303 -3.63 -2.02 -10.86
N MET A 304 -3.73 -1.03 -9.98
CA MET A 304 -4.85 -0.87 -9.08
C MET A 304 -6.11 -0.35 -9.79
N ILE A 305 -5.92 0.64 -10.68
CA ILE A 305 -6.97 1.16 -11.54
C ILE A 305 -7.48 0.07 -12.50
N GLU A 306 -6.60 -0.74 -13.08
CA GLU A 306 -6.99 -1.86 -13.95
C GLU A 306 -7.84 -2.91 -13.21
N LEU A 307 -7.46 -3.26 -11.98
CA LEU A 307 -8.24 -4.17 -11.13
C LEU A 307 -9.64 -3.61 -10.84
N PHE A 308 -9.73 -2.31 -10.54
CA PHE A 308 -11.00 -1.63 -10.35
C PHE A 308 -11.90 -1.75 -11.59
N VAL A 309 -11.38 -1.36 -12.75
CA VAL A 309 -12.16 -1.31 -13.99
C VAL A 309 -12.72 -2.70 -14.30
N LYS A 310 -11.90 -3.73 -14.15
CA LYS A 310 -12.33 -5.12 -14.32
C LYS A 310 -13.44 -5.52 -13.35
N ASN A 311 -13.33 -5.17 -12.07
CA ASN A 311 -14.33 -5.57 -11.06
C ASN A 311 -15.68 -4.88 -11.29
N VAL A 312 -15.68 -3.60 -11.64
CA VAL A 312 -16.93 -2.88 -11.95
C VAL A 312 -17.53 -3.38 -13.26
N ALA A 313 -16.70 -3.76 -14.23
CA ALA A 313 -17.15 -4.38 -15.47
C ALA A 313 -17.92 -5.68 -15.22
N ILE A 314 -17.36 -6.58 -14.41
CA ILE A 314 -18.00 -7.85 -14.04
C ILE A 314 -19.31 -7.61 -13.30
N ALA A 315 -19.34 -6.66 -12.34
CA ALA A 315 -20.55 -6.35 -11.60
C ALA A 315 -21.67 -5.80 -12.50
N HIS A 316 -21.32 -4.91 -13.44
CA HIS A 316 -22.27 -4.35 -14.40
C HIS A 316 -22.83 -5.42 -15.36
N GLU A 317 -21.96 -6.30 -15.85
CA GLU A 317 -22.35 -7.43 -16.70
C GLU A 317 -23.29 -8.39 -15.96
N THR A 318 -23.03 -8.66 -14.68
CA THR A 318 -23.89 -9.49 -13.84
C THR A 318 -25.28 -8.86 -13.67
N ILE A 319 -25.36 -7.54 -13.45
CA ILE A 319 -26.64 -6.83 -13.35
C ILE A 319 -27.40 -6.85 -14.67
N ALA A 320 -26.73 -6.54 -15.78
CA ALA A 320 -27.36 -6.53 -17.10
C ALA A 320 -27.94 -7.91 -17.48
N LEU A 321 -27.23 -9.00 -17.14
CA LEU A 321 -27.73 -10.36 -17.34
C LEU A 321 -28.93 -10.70 -16.45
N LEU A 322 -28.95 -10.23 -15.19
CA LEU A 322 -30.09 -10.42 -14.29
C LEU A 322 -31.34 -9.65 -14.75
N GLU A 323 -31.17 -8.43 -15.28
CA GLU A 323 -32.26 -7.64 -15.87
C GLU A 323 -32.86 -8.37 -17.10
N LEU A 324 -32.01 -8.89 -17.99
CA LEU A 324 -32.44 -9.66 -19.17
C LEU A 324 -33.12 -10.99 -18.83
N ALA A 325 -32.80 -11.61 -17.68
CA ALA A 325 -33.41 -12.85 -17.24
C ALA A 325 -34.78 -12.66 -16.54
N GLN A 326 -35.16 -11.41 -16.25
CA GLN A 326 -36.45 -11.06 -15.66
C GLN A 326 -37.49 -10.58 -16.70
N GLU A 327 -37.09 -10.43 -17.97
CA GLU A 327 -37.96 -10.20 -19.14
C GLU A 327 -38.32 -11.52 -19.84
#